data_AF-A0A8B5XXS5-F1
#
_entry.id   AF-A0A8B5XXS5-F1
#
_cell.length_a   1.000
_cell.length_b   1.000
_cell.length_c   1.000
_cell.angle_alpha   90.00
_cell.angle_beta   90.00
_cell.angle_gamma   90.00
#
_symmetry.space_group_name_H-M   'P 1'
#
loop_
_entity.id
_entity.type
_entity.pdbx_description
1 polymer ?
#
loop_
_entity_poly.entity_id
_entity_poly.type
_entity_poly.pdbx_seq_one_letter_code
_entity_poly.pdbx_strand_id
1 'polypeptide(L)'
;MNRFLADFVPILIAFPMVLPVWMISYFALNQPFALSVVISLAGGVLVYWLSSVYFSSRYLKKHELTRKEYQYIKKNLIEAKPKIWRVQKALISVRHISSFKQRKDMIKMIRKIYSLTKKEPKRFYQAEQFYYSHLDSAMELAEKYVFLAQQPKKNRELELSLTETRKTLKELTNTIEKDLYKVIADDIDNLNFELDVAKQSIKTRKESQVIDESRRLK
;
A
#
# COMPACT_ATOMS: atom_id res chain seq x y z
N MET A 1 10.41 -3.35 -3.47
CA MET A 1 10.09 -4.24 -4.60
C MET A 1 8.75 -4.86 -4.28
N ASN A 2 7.67 -4.58 -5.02
CA ASN A 2 6.35 -5.16 -4.70
C ASN A 2 6.43 -6.70 -4.70
N ARG A 3 5.71 -7.40 -3.82
CA ARG A 3 5.73 -8.88 -3.82
C ARG A 3 5.29 -9.48 -5.16
N PHE A 4 4.48 -8.79 -5.96
CA PHE A 4 4.24 -9.16 -7.37
C PHE A 4 5.54 -9.31 -8.16
N LEU A 5 6.50 -8.42 -7.98
CA LEU A 5 7.83 -8.56 -8.59
C LEU A 5 8.62 -9.70 -7.93
N ALA A 6 8.50 -9.90 -6.61
CA ALA A 6 9.15 -11.04 -5.95
C ALA A 6 8.59 -12.41 -6.40
N ASP A 7 7.33 -12.47 -6.81
CA ASP A 7 6.65 -13.67 -7.32
C ASP A 7 6.84 -13.82 -8.86
N PHE A 8 6.95 -12.72 -9.62
CA PHE A 8 7.16 -12.73 -11.09
C PHE A 8 8.62 -12.86 -11.52
N VAL A 9 9.56 -12.24 -10.81
CA VAL A 9 11.00 -12.28 -11.15
C VAL A 9 11.55 -13.71 -11.18
N PRO A 10 11.20 -14.62 -10.24
CA PRO A 10 11.59 -16.03 -10.33
C PRO A 10 11.12 -16.73 -11.62
N ILE A 11 9.93 -16.39 -12.12
CA ILE A 11 9.37 -16.96 -13.36
C ILE A 11 10.18 -16.48 -14.57
N LEU A 12 10.51 -15.19 -14.60
CA LEU A 12 11.29 -14.57 -15.67
C LEU A 12 12.73 -15.10 -15.74
N ILE A 13 13.29 -15.52 -14.59
CA ILE A 13 14.62 -16.14 -14.52
C ILE A 13 14.55 -17.64 -14.87
N ALA A 14 13.53 -18.37 -14.40
CA ALA A 14 13.43 -19.81 -14.57
C ALA A 14 13.11 -20.23 -16.01
N PHE A 15 12.22 -19.51 -16.71
CA PHE A 15 11.79 -19.85 -18.06
C PHE A 15 12.94 -19.94 -19.10
N PRO A 16 13.83 -18.93 -19.23
CA PRO A 16 14.94 -19.00 -20.18
C PRO A 16 16.00 -20.04 -19.80
N MET A 17 16.03 -20.52 -18.55
CA MET A 17 16.98 -21.55 -18.12
C MET A 17 16.60 -22.95 -18.57
N VAL A 18 15.35 -23.20 -18.99
CA VAL A 18 14.91 -24.52 -19.46
C VAL A 18 15.62 -24.94 -20.75
N LEU A 19 15.76 -24.03 -21.73
CA LEU A 19 16.40 -24.29 -23.02
C LEU A 19 17.89 -24.67 -22.91
N PRO A 20 18.76 -23.91 -22.22
CA PRO A 20 20.16 -24.27 -22.08
C PRO A 20 20.35 -25.54 -21.25
N VAL A 21 19.55 -25.77 -20.20
CA VAL A 21 19.61 -27.03 -19.43
C VAL A 21 19.24 -28.22 -20.30
N TRP A 22 18.22 -28.08 -21.15
CA TRP A 22 17.85 -29.12 -22.12
C TRP A 22 18.97 -29.38 -23.13
N MET A 23 19.55 -28.34 -23.73
CA MET A 23 20.66 -28.49 -24.70
C MET A 23 21.89 -29.16 -24.06
N ILE A 24 22.30 -28.74 -22.87
CA ILE A 24 23.44 -29.33 -22.16
C ILE A 24 23.14 -30.81 -21.82
N SER A 25 21.93 -31.10 -21.35
CA SER A 25 21.53 -32.47 -21.01
C SER A 25 21.48 -33.39 -22.23
N TYR A 26 21.06 -32.88 -23.39
CA TYR A 26 20.96 -33.68 -24.61
C TYR A 26 22.32 -33.85 -25.30
N PHE A 27 23.07 -32.75 -25.52
CA PHE A 27 24.32 -32.79 -26.28
C PHE A 27 25.56 -33.18 -25.46
N ALA A 28 25.68 -32.72 -24.21
CA ALA A 28 26.88 -32.97 -23.41
C ALA A 28 26.77 -34.25 -22.58
N LEU A 29 25.58 -34.53 -22.03
CA LEU A 29 25.33 -35.71 -21.18
C LEU A 29 24.72 -36.89 -21.94
N ASN A 30 24.50 -36.73 -23.24
CA ASN A 30 23.99 -37.73 -24.19
C ASN A 30 22.72 -38.45 -23.69
N GLN A 31 21.86 -37.74 -22.96
CA GLN A 31 20.63 -38.30 -22.40
C GLN A 31 19.56 -38.47 -23.50
N PRO A 32 18.72 -39.51 -23.42
CA PRO A 32 17.59 -39.67 -24.34
C PRO A 32 16.70 -38.43 -24.35
N PHE A 33 16.12 -38.10 -25.51
CA PHE A 33 15.31 -36.89 -25.70
C PHE A 33 14.21 -36.72 -24.62
N ALA A 34 13.51 -37.80 -24.28
CA ALA A 34 12.47 -37.74 -23.25
C ALA A 34 13.05 -37.41 -21.86
N LEU A 35 14.22 -37.97 -21.53
CA LEU A 35 14.87 -37.79 -20.23
C LEU A 35 15.46 -36.38 -20.10
N SER A 36 16.04 -35.84 -21.17
CA SER A 36 16.57 -34.46 -21.16
C SER A 36 15.46 -33.41 -21.00
N VAL A 37 14.26 -33.64 -21.56
CA VAL A 37 13.08 -32.77 -21.34
C VAL A 37 12.63 -32.82 -19.88
N VAL A 38 12.60 -34.00 -19.26
CA VAL A 38 12.26 -34.12 -17.83
C VAL A 38 13.29 -33.41 -16.96
N ILE A 39 14.58 -33.57 -17.25
CA ILE A 39 15.68 -32.91 -16.52
C ILE A 39 15.57 -31.38 -16.65
N SER A 40 15.26 -30.85 -17.84
CA SER A 40 15.15 -29.41 -18.04
C SER A 40 13.96 -28.79 -17.33
N LEU A 41 12.80 -29.48 -17.33
CA LEU A 41 11.64 -29.07 -16.56
C LEU A 41 11.91 -29.11 -15.06
N ALA A 42 12.54 -30.19 -14.56
CA ALA A 42 12.95 -30.30 -13.16
C ALA A 42 13.95 -29.21 -12.77
N GLY A 43 14.94 -28.92 -13.62
CA GLY A 43 15.89 -27.83 -13.45
C GLY A 43 15.21 -26.45 -13.40
N GLY A 44 14.25 -26.20 -14.29
CA GLY A 44 13.44 -24.99 -14.27
C GLY A 44 12.64 -24.82 -12.96
N VAL A 45 12.02 -25.90 -12.47
CA VAL A 45 11.31 -25.92 -11.17
C VAL A 45 12.27 -25.63 -10.01
N LEU A 46 13.46 -26.22 -10.01
CA LEU A 46 14.49 -25.96 -8.99
C LEU A 46 14.97 -24.50 -9.00
N VAL A 47 15.25 -23.94 -10.17
CA VAL A 47 15.65 -22.53 -10.33
C VAL A 47 14.55 -21.59 -9.85
N TYR A 48 13.29 -21.89 -10.18
CA TYR A 48 12.13 -21.14 -9.68
C TYR A 48 12.05 -21.19 -8.15
N TRP A 49 12.19 -22.37 -7.55
CA TRP A 49 12.10 -22.56 -6.10
C TRP A 49 13.20 -21.80 -5.35
N LEU A 50 14.45 -21.97 -5.77
CA LEU A 50 15.61 -21.26 -5.20
C LEU A 50 15.45 -19.73 -5.31
N SER A 51 15.09 -19.24 -6.50
CA SER A 51 14.88 -17.82 -6.74
C SER A 51 13.74 -17.27 -5.88
N SER A 52 12.61 -17.97 -5.82
CA SER A 52 11.44 -17.58 -5.04
C SER A 52 11.75 -17.44 -3.54
N VAL A 53 12.50 -18.39 -2.97
CA VAL A 53 12.92 -18.33 -1.56
C VAL A 53 13.86 -17.13 -1.32
N TYR A 54 14.82 -16.90 -2.23
CA TYR A 54 15.74 -15.78 -2.14
C TYR A 54 15.03 -14.42 -2.17
N PHE A 55 14.20 -14.16 -3.18
CA PHE A 55 13.50 -12.88 -3.33
C PHE A 55 12.46 -12.66 -2.22
N SER A 56 11.75 -13.71 -1.79
CA SER A 56 10.79 -13.62 -0.68
C SER A 56 11.49 -13.32 0.65
N SER A 57 12.62 -13.96 0.94
CA SER A 57 13.39 -13.70 2.16
C SER A 57 13.93 -12.28 2.17
N ARG A 58 14.50 -11.82 1.05
CA ARG A 58 14.98 -10.44 0.89
C ARG A 58 13.86 -9.41 1.08
N TYR A 59 12.68 -9.66 0.54
CA TYR A 59 11.53 -8.78 0.69
C TYR A 59 11.07 -8.68 2.15
N LEU A 60 10.94 -9.83 2.83
CA LEU A 60 10.56 -9.88 4.24
C LEU A 60 11.60 -9.21 5.14
N LYS A 61 12.90 -9.47 4.92
CA LYS A 61 13.99 -8.80 5.63
C LYS A 61 13.99 -7.30 5.40
N LYS A 62 13.78 -6.84 4.15
CA LYS A 62 13.74 -5.41 3.82
C LYS A 62 12.62 -4.66 4.55
N HIS A 63 11.50 -5.33 4.78
CA HIS A 63 10.36 -4.74 5.49
C HIS A 63 10.30 -5.14 6.96
N GLU A 64 11.31 -5.85 7.48
CA GLU A 64 11.37 -6.33 8.87
C GLU A 64 10.12 -7.10 9.30
N LEU A 65 9.60 -7.95 8.41
CA LEU A 65 8.40 -8.75 8.65
C LEU A 65 8.72 -10.23 8.71
N THR A 66 8.12 -10.93 9.66
CA THR A 66 8.03 -12.39 9.63
C THR A 66 7.04 -12.85 8.54
N ARG A 67 7.16 -14.12 8.13
CA ARG A 67 6.23 -14.73 7.17
C ARG A 67 4.77 -14.67 7.66
N LYS A 68 4.54 -14.89 8.96
CA LYS A 68 3.21 -14.90 9.58
C LYS A 68 2.60 -13.50 9.57
N GLU A 69 3.34 -12.49 10.00
CA GLU A 69 2.90 -11.09 9.98
C GLU A 69 2.55 -10.65 8.56
N TYR A 70 3.40 -10.96 7.59
CA TYR A 70 3.11 -10.62 6.21
C TYR A 70 1.83 -11.30 5.69
N GLN A 71 1.62 -12.58 5.98
CA GLN A 71 0.41 -13.28 5.58
C GLN A 71 -0.84 -12.67 6.23
N TYR A 72 -0.73 -12.30 7.50
CA TYR A 72 -1.80 -11.60 8.22
C TYR A 72 -2.13 -10.26 7.55
N ILE A 73 -1.13 -9.40 7.30
CA ILE A 73 -1.31 -8.12 6.61
C ILE A 73 -1.95 -8.35 5.23
N LYS A 74 -1.43 -9.32 4.46
CA LYS A 74 -1.93 -9.65 3.13
C LYS A 74 -3.42 -10.05 3.16
N LYS A 75 -3.83 -10.88 4.12
CA LYS A 75 -5.23 -11.29 4.28
C LYS A 75 -6.13 -10.06 4.50
N ASN A 76 -5.76 -9.18 5.43
CA ASN A 76 -6.52 -7.96 5.71
C ASN A 76 -6.58 -7.00 4.52
N LEU A 77 -5.48 -6.84 3.76
CA LEU A 77 -5.48 -6.03 2.55
C LEU A 77 -6.41 -6.60 1.46
N ILE A 78 -6.45 -7.93 1.31
CA ILE A 78 -7.35 -8.60 0.36
C ILE A 78 -8.81 -8.38 0.77
N GLU A 79 -9.14 -8.49 2.05
CA GLU A 79 -10.49 -8.26 2.59
C GLU A 79 -10.91 -6.79 2.50
N ALA A 80 -9.98 -5.85 2.71
CA ALA A 80 -10.26 -4.41 2.65
C ALA A 80 -10.54 -3.92 1.23
N LYS A 81 -9.95 -4.53 0.21
CA LYS A 81 -10.11 -4.11 -1.19
C LYS A 81 -11.58 -4.02 -1.65
N PRO A 82 -12.44 -5.04 -1.48
CA PRO A 82 -13.87 -4.93 -1.81
C PRO A 82 -14.60 -3.91 -0.94
N LYS A 83 -14.27 -3.80 0.36
CA LYS A 83 -14.85 -2.79 1.27
C LYS A 83 -14.60 -1.37 0.76
N ILE A 84 -13.36 -1.06 0.37
CA ILE A 84 -12.97 0.24 -0.23
C ILE A 84 -13.79 0.54 -1.48
N TRP A 85 -13.97 -0.45 -2.36
CA TRP A 85 -14.74 -0.27 -3.59
C TRP A 85 -16.21 0.03 -3.29
N ARG A 86 -16.81 -0.68 -2.33
CA ARG A 86 -18.19 -0.49 -1.88
C ARG A 86 -18.41 0.90 -1.26
N VAL A 87 -17.55 1.31 -0.33
CA VAL A 87 -17.56 2.67 0.28
C VAL A 87 -17.49 3.73 -0.82
N GLN A 88 -16.53 3.59 -1.73
CA GLN A 88 -16.34 4.56 -2.80
C GLN A 88 -17.57 4.64 -3.70
N LYS A 89 -18.15 3.51 -4.11
CA LYS A 89 -19.36 3.46 -4.92
C LYS A 89 -20.50 4.18 -4.21
N ALA A 90 -20.75 3.85 -2.94
CA ALA A 90 -21.80 4.47 -2.15
C ALA A 90 -21.60 5.99 -2.01
N LEU A 91 -20.41 6.44 -1.62
CA LEU A 91 -20.10 7.86 -1.44
C LEU A 91 -20.22 8.67 -2.75
N ILE A 92 -19.89 8.09 -3.90
CA ILE A 92 -20.07 8.75 -5.20
C ILE A 92 -21.56 8.84 -5.57
N SER A 93 -22.37 7.83 -5.26
CA SER A 93 -23.80 7.81 -5.56
C SER A 93 -24.65 8.80 -4.75
N VAL A 94 -24.10 9.38 -3.67
CA VAL A 94 -24.81 10.38 -2.85
C VAL A 94 -25.07 11.66 -3.64
N ARG A 95 -26.35 11.99 -3.85
CA ARG A 95 -26.82 13.21 -4.55
C ARG A 95 -26.94 14.44 -3.64
N HIS A 96 -25.93 14.67 -2.79
CA HIS A 96 -25.86 15.84 -1.91
C HIS A 96 -24.61 16.66 -2.21
N ILE A 97 -24.80 17.82 -2.86
CA ILE A 97 -23.69 18.62 -3.43
C ILE A 97 -22.83 19.24 -2.33
N SER A 98 -23.45 19.77 -1.27
CA SER A 98 -22.74 20.45 -0.18
C SER A 98 -21.69 19.56 0.51
N SER A 99 -21.91 18.24 0.58
CA SER A 99 -20.93 17.30 1.15
C SER A 99 -20.01 16.64 0.13
N PHE A 100 -20.03 17.04 -1.14
CA PHE A 100 -19.25 16.38 -2.20
C PHE A 100 -17.74 16.43 -1.97
N LYS A 101 -17.22 17.61 -1.58
CA LYS A 101 -15.79 17.80 -1.28
C LYS A 101 -15.32 16.81 -0.20
N GLN A 102 -16.02 16.80 0.92
CA GLN A 102 -15.74 15.92 2.06
C GLN A 102 -15.75 14.44 1.66
N ARG A 103 -16.74 13.98 0.88
CA ARG A 103 -16.79 12.59 0.40
C ARG A 103 -15.62 12.26 -0.51
N LYS A 104 -15.25 13.18 -1.41
CA LYS A 104 -14.08 13.01 -2.30
C LYS A 104 -12.79 12.91 -1.49
N ASP A 105 -12.64 13.75 -0.46
CA ASP A 105 -11.47 13.73 0.43
C ASP A 105 -11.40 12.40 1.19
N MET A 106 -12.52 11.92 1.75
CA MET A 106 -12.61 10.61 2.40
C MET A 106 -12.16 9.47 1.47
N ILE A 107 -12.68 9.42 0.23
CA ILE A 107 -12.27 8.41 -0.77
C ILE A 107 -10.77 8.49 -1.06
N LYS A 108 -10.23 9.71 -1.21
CA LYS A 108 -8.80 9.93 -1.47
C LYS A 108 -7.94 9.38 -0.33
N MET A 109 -8.31 9.65 0.92
CA MET A 109 -7.58 9.20 2.10
C MET A 109 -7.64 7.67 2.26
N ILE A 110 -8.83 7.07 2.14
CA ILE A 110 -9.03 5.61 2.14
C ILE A 110 -8.09 4.93 1.12
N ARG A 111 -8.08 5.41 -0.12
CA ARG A 111 -7.22 4.86 -1.19
C ARG A 111 -5.75 5.09 -0.90
N LYS A 112 -5.39 6.23 -0.28
CA LYS A 112 -4.01 6.56 0.05
C LYS A 112 -3.47 5.64 1.14
N ILE A 113 -4.22 5.43 2.23
CA ILE A 113 -3.87 4.47 3.29
C ILE A 113 -3.64 3.09 2.68
N TYR A 114 -4.60 2.59 1.89
CA TYR A 114 -4.47 1.29 1.22
C TYR A 114 -3.25 1.17 0.30
N SER A 115 -2.97 2.23 -0.47
CA SER A 115 -1.80 2.25 -1.36
C SER A 115 -0.48 2.23 -0.58
N LEU A 116 -0.38 3.02 0.48
CA LEU A 116 0.81 3.09 1.33
C LEU A 116 1.08 1.75 2.02
N THR A 117 0.06 1.14 2.66
CA THR A 117 0.22 -0.15 3.33
C THR A 117 0.42 -1.30 2.34
N LYS A 118 -0.06 -1.19 1.09
CA LYS A 118 0.25 -2.18 0.05
C LYS A 118 1.71 -2.08 -0.41
N LYS A 119 2.24 -0.85 -0.51
CA LYS A 119 3.63 -0.59 -0.93
C LYS A 119 4.62 -0.96 0.18
N GLU A 120 4.29 -0.62 1.42
CA GLU A 120 5.10 -0.82 2.62
C GLU A 120 4.24 -1.53 3.69
N PRO A 121 4.21 -2.88 3.68
CA PRO A 121 3.28 -3.66 4.51
C PRO A 121 3.41 -3.42 6.01
N LYS A 122 4.60 -3.04 6.49
CA LYS A 122 4.82 -2.73 7.92
C LYS A 122 3.95 -1.56 8.41
N ARG A 123 3.61 -0.61 7.53
CA ARG A 123 2.68 0.51 7.83
C ARG A 123 1.26 0.04 8.15
N PHE A 124 0.91 -1.22 7.87
CA PHE A 124 -0.39 -1.78 8.25
C PHE A 124 -0.66 -1.63 9.75
N TYR A 125 0.35 -1.80 10.60
CA TYR A 125 0.20 -1.66 12.05
C TYR A 125 -0.13 -0.22 12.49
N GLN A 126 0.35 0.78 11.75
CA GLN A 126 -0.04 2.18 11.97
C GLN A 126 -1.49 2.45 11.53
N ALA A 127 -1.98 1.69 10.54
CA ALA A 127 -3.33 1.76 9.99
C ALA A 127 -4.30 0.75 10.63
N GLU A 128 -3.97 0.16 11.77
CA GLU A 128 -4.72 -0.98 12.32
C GLU A 128 -6.20 -0.63 12.58
N GLN A 129 -6.45 0.49 13.26
CA GLN A 129 -7.80 0.98 13.54
C GLN A 129 -8.60 1.29 12.26
N PHE A 130 -7.91 1.78 11.22
CA PHE A 130 -8.54 2.00 9.91
C PHE A 130 -9.08 0.70 9.33
N TYR A 131 -8.28 -0.37 9.35
CA TYR A 131 -8.67 -1.66 8.76
C TYR A 131 -9.71 -2.42 9.58
N TYR A 132 -9.69 -2.31 10.91
CA TYR A 132 -10.59 -3.06 11.79
C TYR A 132 -11.87 -2.35 12.18
N SER A 133 -11.95 -1.03 11.99
CA SER A 133 -13.10 -0.26 12.44
C SER A 133 -13.52 0.78 11.42
N HIS A 134 -12.69 1.79 11.16
CA HIS A 134 -13.16 2.99 10.48
C HIS A 134 -13.58 2.74 9.02
N LEU A 135 -12.90 1.83 8.32
CA LEU A 135 -13.29 1.43 6.96
C LEU A 135 -14.65 0.73 6.94
N ASP A 136 -14.91 -0.16 7.89
CA ASP A 136 -16.16 -0.91 7.98
C ASP A 136 -17.33 0.01 8.37
N SER A 137 -17.14 0.88 9.36
CA SER A 137 -18.15 1.87 9.73
C SER A 137 -18.46 2.84 8.58
N ALA A 138 -17.43 3.30 7.86
CA ALA A 138 -17.61 4.14 6.68
C ALA A 138 -18.42 3.43 5.58
N MET A 139 -18.16 2.13 5.36
CA MET A 139 -18.86 1.32 4.37
C MET A 139 -20.33 1.20 4.74
N GLU A 140 -20.59 0.77 5.97
CA GLU A 140 -21.94 0.49 6.45
C GLU A 140 -22.81 1.75 6.44
N LEU A 141 -22.30 2.87 6.95
CA LEU A 141 -23.03 4.14 6.97
C LEU A 141 -23.26 4.69 5.56
N ALA A 142 -22.27 4.63 4.67
CA ALA A 142 -22.43 5.12 3.30
C ALA A 142 -23.46 4.30 2.52
N GLU A 143 -23.44 2.97 2.65
CA GLU A 143 -24.40 2.09 1.96
C GLU A 143 -25.81 2.25 2.51
N LYS A 144 -25.98 2.24 3.85
CA LYS A 144 -27.28 2.48 4.49
C LYS A 144 -27.84 3.85 4.14
N TYR A 145 -27.01 4.90 4.13
CA TYR A 145 -27.42 6.23 3.70
C TYR A 145 -27.96 6.22 2.27
N VAL A 146 -27.23 5.61 1.33
CA VAL A 146 -27.66 5.57 -0.08
C VAL A 146 -28.98 4.81 -0.23
N PHE A 147 -29.11 3.66 0.43
CA PHE A 147 -30.32 2.86 0.42
C PHE A 147 -31.54 3.63 0.97
N LEU A 148 -31.38 4.29 2.12
CA LEU A 148 -32.44 5.05 2.78
C LEU A 148 -32.78 6.35 2.03
N ALA A 149 -31.78 7.01 1.44
CA ALA A 149 -31.98 8.24 0.67
C ALA A 149 -32.77 8.02 -0.64
N GLN A 150 -32.81 6.77 -1.14
CA GLN A 150 -33.54 6.36 -2.35
C GLN A 150 -35.01 5.98 -2.08
N GLN A 151 -35.44 5.93 -0.80
CA GLN A 151 -36.81 5.54 -0.48
C GLN A 151 -37.82 6.58 -1.01
N PRO A 152 -38.97 6.14 -1.56
CA PRO A 152 -39.93 7.01 -2.24
C PRO A 152 -40.72 7.91 -1.28
N LYS A 153 -40.96 7.47 -0.04
CA LYS A 153 -41.59 8.27 1.02
C LYS A 153 -40.62 8.36 2.19
N LYS A 154 -40.35 9.58 2.64
CA LYS A 154 -39.49 9.85 3.79
C LYS A 154 -40.31 10.52 4.87
N ASN A 155 -40.39 9.87 6.02
CA ASN A 155 -40.98 10.47 7.21
C ASN A 155 -39.93 11.34 7.92
N ARG A 156 -40.36 12.12 8.92
CA ARG A 156 -39.48 13.03 9.67
C ARG A 156 -38.32 12.30 10.34
N GLU A 157 -38.55 11.10 10.87
CA GLU A 157 -37.53 10.27 11.50
C GLU A 157 -36.43 9.82 10.53
N LEU A 158 -36.82 9.46 9.30
CA LEU A 158 -35.88 9.07 8.25
C LEU A 158 -35.01 10.25 7.80
N GLU A 159 -35.59 11.44 7.65
CA GLU A 159 -34.83 12.65 7.30
C GLU A 159 -33.83 13.06 8.41
N LEU A 160 -34.22 12.91 9.68
CA LEU A 160 -33.32 13.09 10.81
C LEU A 160 -32.17 12.09 10.77
N SER A 161 -32.48 10.80 10.54
CA SER A 161 -31.48 9.74 10.44
C SER A 161 -30.49 9.96 9.30
N LEU A 162 -30.97 10.40 8.12
CA LEU A 162 -30.12 10.76 6.99
C LEU A 162 -29.23 11.97 7.29
N THR A 163 -29.73 12.92 8.07
CA THR A 163 -28.96 14.10 8.48
C THR A 163 -27.87 13.74 9.48
N GLU A 164 -28.20 12.93 10.50
CA GLU A 164 -27.22 12.43 11.47
C GLU A 164 -26.15 11.58 10.76
N THR A 165 -26.55 10.69 9.86
CA THR A 165 -25.61 9.86 9.09
C THR A 165 -24.62 10.72 8.29
N ARG A 166 -25.07 11.82 7.68
CA ARG A 166 -24.17 12.76 6.97
C ARG A 166 -23.16 13.41 7.92
N LYS A 167 -23.59 13.78 9.13
CA LYS A 167 -22.74 14.34 10.17
C LYS A 167 -21.72 13.32 10.67
N THR A 168 -22.15 12.09 10.95
CA THR A 168 -21.24 11.00 11.35
C THR A 168 -20.23 10.65 10.26
N LEU A 169 -20.64 10.63 8.99
CA LEU A 169 -19.70 10.44 7.86
C LEU A 169 -18.65 11.57 7.79
N LYS A 170 -18.98 12.78 8.25
CA LYS A 170 -18.02 13.90 8.39
C LYS A 170 -17.03 13.68 9.51
N GLU A 171 -17.48 13.22 10.65
CA GLU A 171 -16.62 12.86 11.77
C GLU A 171 -15.69 11.69 11.42
N LEU A 172 -16.21 10.68 10.71
CA LEU A 172 -15.42 9.58 10.16
C LEU A 172 -14.41 10.03 9.12
N THR A 173 -14.73 11.05 8.31
CA THR A 173 -13.75 11.63 7.37
C THR A 173 -12.53 12.17 8.13
N ASN A 174 -12.77 12.92 9.21
CA ASN A 174 -11.69 13.46 10.05
C ASN A 174 -10.93 12.34 10.81
N THR A 175 -11.62 11.25 11.15
CA THR A 175 -10.99 10.10 11.82
C THR A 175 -10.04 9.36 10.87
N ILE A 176 -10.48 9.11 9.63
CA ILE A 176 -9.64 8.51 8.58
C ILE A 176 -8.49 9.43 8.20
N GLU A 177 -8.67 10.74 8.26
CA GLU A 177 -7.58 11.71 8.10
C GLU A 177 -6.50 11.52 9.17
N LYS A 178 -6.89 11.37 10.43
CA LYS A 178 -5.95 11.05 11.52
C LYS A 178 -5.26 9.71 11.31
N ASP A 179 -5.96 8.69 10.82
CA ASP A 179 -5.33 7.41 10.48
C ASP A 179 -4.28 7.58 9.37
N LEU A 180 -4.59 8.37 8.34
CA LEU A 180 -3.63 8.67 7.29
C LEU A 180 -2.40 9.38 7.87
N TYR A 181 -2.58 10.35 8.76
CA TYR A 181 -1.47 11.03 9.43
C TYR A 181 -0.61 10.07 10.24
N LYS A 182 -1.20 9.13 10.99
CA LYS A 182 -0.43 8.08 11.69
C LYS A 182 0.41 7.23 10.73
N VAL A 183 -0.13 6.90 9.56
CA VAL A 183 0.53 6.07 8.53
C VAL A 183 1.71 6.79 7.84
N ILE A 184 1.74 8.12 7.86
CA ILE A 184 2.81 8.93 7.27
C ILE A 184 3.65 9.67 8.32
N ALA A 185 3.44 9.41 9.61
CA ALA A 185 4.10 10.12 10.70
C ALA A 185 5.62 10.02 10.59
N ASP A 186 6.15 8.81 10.39
CA ASP A 186 7.59 8.59 10.21
C ASP A 186 8.16 9.36 9.01
N ASP A 187 7.38 9.52 7.93
CA ASP A 187 7.82 10.29 6.75
C ASP A 187 7.90 11.79 7.07
N ILE A 188 6.98 12.30 7.90
CA ILE A 188 6.96 13.69 8.35
C ILE A 188 8.15 13.96 9.28
N ASP A 189 8.41 13.05 10.23
CA ASP A 189 9.52 13.20 11.17
C ASP A 189 10.87 13.17 10.45
N ASN A 190 11.03 12.25 9.49
CA ASN A 190 12.22 12.21 8.63
C ASN A 190 12.38 13.50 7.82
N LEU A 191 11.29 14.02 7.23
CA LEU A 191 11.34 15.27 6.49
C LEU A 191 11.78 16.44 7.38
N ASN A 192 11.25 16.53 8.60
CA ASN A 192 11.60 17.60 9.54
C ASN A 192 13.10 17.54 9.90
N PHE A 193 13.62 16.34 10.17
CA PHE A 193 15.05 16.15 10.43
C PHE A 193 15.91 16.60 9.23
N GLU A 194 15.57 16.18 8.02
CA GLU A 194 16.30 16.58 6.80
C GLU A 194 16.26 18.10 6.56
N LEU A 195 15.12 18.73 6.87
CA LEU A 195 14.98 20.18 6.78
C LEU A 195 15.90 20.90 7.78
N ASP A 196 16.02 20.40 9.00
CA ASP A 196 16.86 21.00 10.03
C ASP A 196 18.36 20.84 9.71
N VAL A 197 18.76 19.66 9.21
CA VAL A 197 20.12 19.43 8.68
C VAL A 197 20.42 20.39 7.53
N ALA A 198 19.50 20.52 6.57
CA ALA A 198 19.66 21.42 5.44
C ALA A 198 19.83 22.88 5.88
N LYS A 199 18.96 23.37 6.77
CA LYS A 199 19.06 24.73 7.33
C LYS A 199 20.39 24.97 8.03
N GLN A 200 20.85 24.02 8.84
CA GLN A 200 22.12 24.14 9.54
C GLN A 200 23.30 24.19 8.55
N SER A 201 23.30 23.35 7.52
CA SER A 201 24.36 23.37 6.50
C SER A 201 24.44 24.71 5.74
N ILE A 202 23.29 25.30 5.41
CA ILE A 202 23.20 26.60 4.75
C ILE A 202 23.72 27.71 5.67
N LYS A 203 23.35 27.67 6.96
CA LYS A 203 23.81 28.62 7.97
C LYS A 203 25.34 28.55 8.14
N THR A 204 25.90 27.36 8.34
CA THR A 204 27.34 27.15 8.48
C THR A 204 28.12 27.58 7.24
N ARG A 205 27.59 27.33 6.04
CA ARG A 205 28.20 27.82 4.79
C ARG A 205 28.21 29.35 4.71
N LYS A 206 27.10 29.99 5.06
CA LYS A 206 26.99 31.47 5.06
C LYS A 206 27.94 32.10 6.08
N GLU A 207 28.04 31.54 7.28
CA GLU A 207 28.98 31.98 8.31
C GLU A 207 30.44 31.81 7.84
N SER A 208 30.76 30.70 7.18
CA SER A 208 32.11 30.46 6.64
C SER A 208 32.49 31.46 5.54
N GLN A 209 31.54 31.85 4.69
CA GLN A 209 31.75 32.88 3.66
C GLN A 209 31.98 34.28 4.27
N VAL A 210 31.22 34.66 5.30
CA VAL A 210 31.43 35.93 6.03
C VAL A 210 32.80 35.97 6.71
N ILE A 211 33.23 34.84 7.28
CA ILE A 211 34.56 34.72 7.88
C ILE A 211 35.67 34.80 6.82
N ASP A 212 35.49 34.23 5.63
CA ASP A 212 36.48 34.32 4.55
C ASP A 212 36.58 35.75 3.97
N GLU A 213 35.45 36.43 3.74
CA GLU A 213 35.43 37.83 3.27
C GLU A 213 36.10 38.78 4.26
N SER A 214 35.82 38.62 5.56
CA SER A 214 36.44 39.46 6.61
C SER A 214 37.94 39.23 6.76
N ARG A 215 38.47 38.04 6.40
CA ARG A 215 39.92 37.79 6.35
C ARG A 215 40.60 38.41 5.13
N ARG A 216 39.91 38.54 3.99
CA ARG A 216 40.46 39.14 2.77
C ARG A 216 40.55 40.67 2.82
N LEU A 217 39.82 41.30 3.73
CA LEU A 217 39.78 42.76 3.89
C LEU A 217 40.78 43.30 4.94
N LYS A 218 41.64 42.44 5.50
CA LYS A 218 42.80 42.79 6.33
C LYS A 218 44.09 42.57 5.57
#